data_AF-A0A1H3TSK8-F1
#
_entry.id   AF-A0A1H3TSK8-F1
#
_cell.length_a   1.000
_cell.length_b   1.000
_cell.length_c   1.000
_cell.angle_alpha   90.00
_cell.angle_beta   90.00
_cell.angle_gamma   90.00
#
_symmetry.space_group_name_H-M   'P 1'
#
loop_
_entity.id
_entity.type
_entity.pdbx_description
1 polymer ?
#
loop_
_entity_poly.entity_id
_entity_poly.type
_entity_poly.pdbx_seq_one_letter_code
_entity_poly.pdbx_strand_id
1 'polypeptide(L)'
;MLERLLEADADVGWFTADEAYGDNPGLRAWLQGLNYVMAISCDQRFDTPAGRMRADELARAAGNMGWQRLSAGKGSKGHRLYDWLVIDPGDTDGHLLLVRRSISKPSELAYCICHTHTPVPIAELVRVAGCRWGVEETFQFAKNETGMDHYQVRKYDAWYRHITLAMLAAAFLAVTAYTERIRDHTFKKGLPQPKTST
;
A
#
# COMPACT_ATOMS: atom_id res chain seq x y z
N MET A 1 17.34 -6.46 4.91
CA MET A 1 17.18 -5.33 3.97
C MET A 1 16.30 -4.24 4.59
N LEU A 2 15.11 -4.56 5.11
CA LEU A 2 14.26 -3.59 5.81
C LEU A 2 14.91 -3.01 7.08
N GLU A 3 15.51 -3.87 7.92
CA GLU A 3 16.25 -3.41 9.10
C GLU A 3 17.35 -2.40 8.74
N ARG A 4 18.19 -2.73 7.75
CA ARG A 4 19.22 -1.82 7.20
C ARG A 4 18.67 -0.50 6.64
N LEU A 5 17.43 -0.49 6.13
CA LEU A 5 16.77 0.73 5.66
C LEU A 5 16.39 1.62 6.83
N LEU A 6 15.84 1.02 7.90
CA LEU A 6 15.46 1.75 9.12
C LEU A 6 16.68 2.23 9.89
N GLU A 7 17.75 1.43 9.95
CA GLU A 7 19.04 1.82 10.55
C GLU A 7 19.74 2.96 9.80
N ALA A 8 19.45 3.13 8.50
CA ALA A 8 20.04 4.18 7.67
C ALA A 8 19.36 5.55 7.84
N ASP A 9 18.57 5.74 8.92
CA ASP A 9 17.80 6.96 9.23
C ASP A 9 16.88 7.40 8.08
N ALA A 10 16.34 6.43 7.33
CA ALA A 10 15.32 6.73 6.35
C ALA A 10 14.03 7.11 7.09
N ASP A 11 13.51 8.31 6.82
CA ASP A 11 12.20 8.76 7.32
C ASP A 11 11.07 7.95 6.67
N VAL A 12 10.81 6.76 7.23
CA VAL A 12 9.76 5.84 6.79
C VAL A 12 8.51 6.08 7.64
N GLY A 13 7.60 6.92 7.15
CA GLY A 13 6.37 7.21 7.89
C GLY A 13 5.33 6.08 7.88
N TRP A 14 5.38 5.16 6.88
CA TRP A 14 4.37 4.13 6.66
C TRP A 14 4.94 2.84 6.06
N PHE A 15 4.41 1.70 6.49
CA PHE A 15 4.63 0.40 5.88
C PHE A 15 3.33 -0.18 5.30
N THR A 16 3.39 -0.82 4.13
CA THR A 16 2.26 -1.54 3.54
C THR A 16 2.70 -2.82 2.85
N ALA A 17 1.86 -3.84 2.89
CA ALA A 17 2.15 -5.15 2.32
C ALA A 17 0.88 -5.91 1.95
N ASP A 18 1.05 -7.03 1.25
CA ASP A 18 -0.03 -7.96 0.92
C ASP A 18 -0.40 -8.87 2.11
N GLU A 19 -1.38 -9.74 1.86
CA GLU A 19 -1.99 -10.67 2.81
C GLU A 19 -0.98 -11.59 3.48
N ALA A 20 0.00 -12.11 2.73
CA ALA A 20 0.98 -13.04 3.26
C ALA A 20 1.85 -12.42 4.36
N TYR A 21 2.05 -11.09 4.29
CA TYR A 21 2.78 -10.35 5.32
C TYR A 21 1.87 -9.83 6.42
N GLY A 22 0.65 -9.38 6.12
CA GLY A 22 -0.26 -8.83 7.13
C GLY A 22 -0.78 -9.87 8.12
N ASP A 23 -0.90 -11.14 7.70
CA ASP A 23 -1.29 -12.25 8.57
C ASP A 23 -0.11 -12.80 9.40
N ASN A 24 1.10 -12.27 9.22
CA ASN A 24 2.27 -12.67 10.00
C ASN A 24 2.36 -11.88 11.32
N PRO A 25 2.06 -12.50 12.49
CA PRO A 25 2.11 -11.79 13.76
C PRO A 25 3.53 -11.35 14.17
N GLY A 26 4.57 -12.10 13.78
CA GLY A 26 5.96 -11.74 14.07
C GLY A 26 6.40 -10.47 13.35
N LEU A 27 5.96 -10.31 12.10
CA LEU A 27 6.20 -9.07 11.35
C LEU A 27 5.47 -7.88 11.99
N ARG A 28 4.20 -8.04 12.39
CA ARG A 28 3.44 -6.99 13.08
C ARG A 28 4.11 -6.55 14.37
N ALA A 29 4.57 -7.50 15.18
CA ALA A 29 5.31 -7.21 16.40
C ALA A 29 6.62 -6.43 16.12
N TRP A 30 7.35 -6.81 15.07
CA TRP A 30 8.58 -6.11 14.66
C TRP A 30 8.29 -4.68 14.15
N LEU A 31 7.14 -4.45 13.53
CA LEU A 31 6.72 -3.16 12.98
C LEU A 31 6.09 -2.20 14.00
N GLN A 32 5.98 -2.53 15.29
CA GLN A 32 5.30 -1.69 16.29
C GLN A 32 5.84 -0.23 16.37
N GLY A 33 7.09 -0.01 15.94
CA GLY A 33 7.69 1.33 15.81
C GLY A 33 7.31 2.10 14.54
N LEU A 34 6.40 1.60 13.71
CA LEU A 34 6.00 2.20 12.43
C LEU A 34 4.48 2.19 12.26
N ASN A 35 3.95 3.21 11.59
CA ASN A 35 2.57 3.15 11.12
C ASN A 35 2.47 2.14 9.98
N TYR A 36 1.40 1.35 9.91
CA TYR A 36 1.21 0.43 8.80
C TYR A 36 -0.24 0.23 8.41
N VAL A 37 -0.42 -0.13 7.14
CA VAL A 37 -1.68 -0.68 6.60
C VAL A 37 -1.33 -1.88 5.74
N MET A 38 -1.66 -3.08 6.19
CA MET A 38 -1.36 -4.32 5.48
C MET A 38 -2.63 -5.08 5.15
N ALA A 39 -2.70 -5.67 3.97
CA ALA A 39 -3.81 -6.57 3.64
C ALA A 39 -3.76 -7.79 4.56
N ILE A 40 -4.92 -8.33 4.91
CA ILE A 40 -5.09 -9.51 5.75
C ILE A 40 -6.17 -10.40 5.17
N SER A 41 -6.16 -11.67 5.55
CA SER A 41 -7.21 -12.60 5.18
C SER A 41 -8.54 -12.19 5.82
N CYS A 42 -9.65 -12.67 5.26
CA CYS A 42 -10.98 -12.43 5.82
C CYS A 42 -11.21 -13.17 7.15
N ASP A 43 -10.42 -14.20 7.44
CA ASP A 43 -10.49 -14.99 8.67
C ASP A 43 -9.46 -14.60 9.73
N GLN A 44 -8.63 -13.58 9.46
CA GLN A 44 -7.78 -12.95 10.45
C GLN A 44 -8.60 -12.51 11.65
N ARG A 45 -8.13 -12.89 12.84
CA ARG A 45 -8.85 -12.72 14.10
C ARG A 45 -8.33 -11.54 14.91
N PHE A 46 -9.27 -10.81 15.49
CA PHE A 46 -9.03 -9.73 16.44
C PHE A 46 -9.58 -10.14 17.81
N ASP A 47 -8.86 -9.79 18.86
CA ASP A 47 -9.35 -9.94 20.22
C ASP A 47 -10.21 -8.73 20.54
N THR A 48 -11.51 -8.93 20.74
CA THR A 48 -12.45 -7.85 21.04
C THR A 48 -12.99 -8.00 22.46
N PRO A 49 -13.61 -6.96 23.04
CA PRO A 49 -14.28 -7.07 24.34
C PRO A 49 -15.37 -8.15 24.40
N ALA A 50 -15.97 -8.52 23.25
CA ALA A 50 -16.98 -9.57 23.14
C ALA A 50 -16.39 -10.96 22.85
N GLY A 51 -15.06 -11.09 22.86
CA GLY A 51 -14.33 -12.30 22.48
C GLY A 51 -13.67 -12.18 21.11
N ARG A 52 -13.05 -13.28 20.67
CA ARG A 52 -12.25 -13.30 19.45
C ARG A 52 -13.13 -13.41 18.21
N MET A 53 -13.04 -12.42 17.31
CA MET A 53 -13.89 -12.32 16.10
C MET A 53 -13.05 -12.24 14.83
N ARG A 54 -13.59 -12.74 13.71
CA ARG A 54 -12.95 -12.65 12.39
C ARG A 54 -13.20 -11.29 11.74
N ALA A 55 -12.32 -10.89 10.83
CA ALA A 55 -12.46 -9.63 10.08
C ALA A 55 -13.80 -9.54 9.32
N ASP A 56 -14.24 -10.63 8.69
CA ASP A 56 -15.52 -10.68 7.96
C ASP A 56 -16.75 -10.61 8.88
N GLU A 57 -16.67 -11.21 10.06
CA GLU A 57 -17.70 -11.13 11.10
C GLU A 57 -17.84 -9.71 11.63
N LEU A 58 -16.72 -9.03 11.90
CA LEU A 58 -16.70 -7.63 12.33
C LEU A 58 -17.31 -6.71 11.26
N ALA A 59 -16.91 -6.89 10.00
CA ALA A 59 -17.48 -6.12 8.89
C ALA A 59 -18.98 -6.35 8.73
N ARG A 60 -19.46 -7.58 8.93
CA ARG A 60 -20.89 -7.90 8.88
C ARG A 60 -21.66 -7.27 10.04
N ALA A 61 -21.10 -7.29 11.25
CA ALA A 61 -21.71 -6.72 12.45
C ALA A 61 -21.87 -5.19 12.36
N ALA A 62 -20.92 -4.49 11.73
CA ALA A 62 -21.01 -3.05 11.50
C ALA A 62 -22.15 -2.63 10.54
N GLY A 63 -22.64 -3.57 9.72
CA GLY A 63 -23.74 -3.35 8.79
C GLY A 63 -23.40 -2.31 7.70
N ASN A 64 -24.41 -1.54 7.28
CA ASN A 64 -24.31 -0.60 6.16
C ASN A 64 -24.03 0.86 6.58
N MET A 65 -23.85 1.14 7.86
CA MET A 65 -23.55 2.49 8.35
C MET A 65 -22.04 2.76 8.35
N GLY A 66 -21.64 4.03 8.29
CA GLY A 66 -20.23 4.45 8.42
C GLY A 66 -19.35 4.29 7.18
N TRP A 67 -19.86 3.71 6.09
CA TRP A 67 -19.13 3.59 4.83
C TRP A 67 -18.89 4.95 4.16
N GLN A 68 -17.66 5.18 3.72
CA GLN A 68 -17.24 6.41 3.02
C GLN A 68 -16.67 6.09 1.64
N ARG A 69 -17.11 6.81 0.61
CA ARG A 69 -16.57 6.64 -0.74
C ARG A 69 -15.28 7.43 -0.92
N LEU A 70 -14.17 6.72 -1.10
CA LEU A 70 -12.83 7.32 -1.21
C LEU A 70 -12.01 6.66 -2.32
N SER A 71 -11.05 7.42 -2.87
CA SER A 71 -10.15 6.96 -3.92
C SER A 71 -8.89 6.33 -3.32
N ALA A 72 -8.58 5.10 -3.73
CA ALA A 72 -7.32 4.40 -3.44
C ALA A 72 -6.16 4.87 -4.35
N GLY A 73 -6.18 6.11 -4.80
CA GLY A 73 -5.26 6.65 -5.80
C GLY A 73 -5.73 6.50 -7.26
N LYS A 74 -4.91 7.00 -8.18
CA LYS A 74 -5.17 6.98 -9.62
C LYS A 74 -4.85 5.60 -10.21
N GLY A 75 -5.73 5.10 -11.07
CA GLY A 75 -5.50 3.94 -11.93
C GLY A 75 -5.53 4.31 -13.40
N SER A 76 -5.26 3.34 -14.27
CA SER A 76 -5.25 3.52 -15.73
C SER A 76 -6.58 3.99 -16.33
N LYS A 77 -7.70 3.79 -15.62
CA LYS A 77 -9.06 4.22 -16.01
C LYS A 77 -9.59 5.39 -15.17
N GLY A 78 -8.72 6.11 -14.47
CA GLY A 78 -9.10 7.19 -13.56
C GLY A 78 -9.03 6.80 -12.09
N HIS A 79 -9.69 7.56 -11.21
CA HIS A 79 -9.66 7.32 -9.77
C HIS A 79 -10.24 5.95 -9.39
N ARG A 80 -9.51 5.19 -8.59
CA ARG A 80 -9.96 3.89 -8.08
C ARG A 80 -10.86 4.12 -6.87
N LEU A 81 -12.14 4.34 -7.11
CA LEU A 81 -13.14 4.58 -6.07
C LEU A 81 -13.63 3.27 -5.47
N TYR A 82 -13.69 3.22 -4.14
CA TYR A 82 -14.29 2.14 -3.35
C TYR A 82 -15.07 2.75 -2.18
N ASP A 83 -15.97 1.96 -1.59
CA ASP A 83 -16.53 2.30 -0.30
C ASP A 83 -15.60 1.72 0.79
N TRP A 84 -15.33 2.50 1.83
CA TRP A 84 -14.40 2.14 2.91
C TRP A 84 -15.08 2.26 4.27
N LEU A 85 -14.71 1.38 5.18
CA LEU A 85 -15.14 1.39 6.57
C LEU A 85 -13.93 1.16 7.46
N VAL A 86 -13.84 1.92 8.56
CA VAL A 86 -12.85 1.67 9.63
C VAL A 86 -13.62 1.17 10.84
N ILE A 87 -13.16 0.07 11.40
CA ILE A 87 -13.69 -0.55 12.61
C ILE A 87 -12.56 -0.55 13.63
N ASP A 88 -12.86 -0.13 14.86
CA ASP A 88 -12.01 -0.36 16.02
C ASP A 88 -12.50 -1.64 16.71
N PRO A 89 -11.76 -2.76 16.61
CA PRO A 89 -12.11 -4.00 17.30
C PRO A 89 -11.92 -3.92 18.82
N GLY A 90 -11.20 -2.91 19.32
CA GLY A 90 -10.82 -2.78 20.73
C GLY A 90 -9.79 -3.81 21.18
N ASP A 91 -8.87 -4.21 20.28
CA ASP A 91 -7.80 -5.14 20.64
C ASP A 91 -6.71 -4.48 21.51
N THR A 92 -5.92 -5.31 22.19
CA THR A 92 -4.89 -4.81 23.14
C THR A 92 -3.75 -4.08 22.44
N ASP A 93 -3.57 -4.33 21.15
CA ASP A 93 -2.47 -3.79 20.35
C ASP A 93 -2.87 -2.50 19.62
N GLY A 94 -4.12 -2.05 19.79
CA GLY A 94 -4.67 -0.84 19.19
C GLY A 94 -4.80 -0.92 17.67
N HIS A 95 -4.98 -2.11 17.11
CA HIS A 95 -5.18 -2.26 15.67
C HIS A 95 -6.56 -1.79 15.25
N LEU A 96 -6.61 -1.14 14.09
CA LEU A 96 -7.86 -0.84 13.39
C LEU A 96 -8.04 -1.80 12.22
N LEU A 97 -9.28 -2.16 11.93
CA LEU A 97 -9.67 -2.92 10.74
C LEU A 97 -10.20 -1.95 9.68
N LEU A 98 -9.48 -1.84 8.57
CA LEU A 98 -9.92 -1.11 7.38
C LEU A 98 -10.54 -2.10 6.38
N VAL A 99 -11.80 -1.88 6.05
CA VAL A 99 -12.56 -2.70 5.11
C VAL A 99 -12.80 -1.92 3.83
N ARG A 100 -12.51 -2.55 2.69
CA ARG A 100 -12.79 -2.02 1.36
C ARG A 100 -13.92 -2.81 0.73
N ARG A 101 -14.92 -2.13 0.19
CA ARG A 101 -16.04 -2.72 -0.57
C ARG A 101 -16.05 -2.21 -2.01
N SER A 102 -16.20 -3.15 -2.94
CA SER A 102 -16.39 -2.83 -4.35
C SER A 102 -17.72 -2.11 -4.58
N ILE A 103 -17.70 -1.03 -5.40
CA ILE A 103 -18.91 -0.27 -5.74
C ILE A 103 -19.80 -1.06 -6.69
N SER A 104 -19.21 -1.76 -7.66
CA SER A 104 -19.96 -2.52 -8.67
C SER A 104 -20.41 -3.88 -8.16
N LYS A 105 -19.71 -4.44 -7.17
CA LYS A 105 -20.01 -5.74 -6.58
C LYS A 105 -19.92 -5.66 -5.05
N PRO A 106 -20.94 -5.16 -4.35
CA PRO A 106 -20.88 -4.91 -2.91
C PRO A 106 -20.56 -6.12 -2.01
N SER A 107 -20.68 -7.35 -2.53
CA SER A 107 -20.27 -8.58 -1.84
C SER A 107 -18.75 -8.80 -1.85
N GLU A 108 -18.00 -8.14 -2.74
CA GLU A 108 -16.55 -8.24 -2.80
C GLU A 108 -15.91 -7.27 -1.79
N LEU A 109 -15.50 -7.84 -0.66
CA LEU A 109 -14.79 -7.15 0.42
C LEU A 109 -13.29 -7.50 0.41
N ALA A 110 -12.46 -6.55 0.82
CA ALA A 110 -11.06 -6.77 1.15
C ALA A 110 -10.75 -6.12 2.50
N TYR A 111 -9.82 -6.71 3.24
CA TYR A 111 -9.55 -6.37 4.63
C TYR A 111 -8.09 -5.95 4.79
N CYS A 112 -7.86 -4.95 5.64
CA CYS A 112 -6.53 -4.50 6.00
C CYS A 112 -6.46 -4.28 7.51
N ILE A 113 -5.36 -4.72 8.12
CA ILE A 113 -5.02 -4.35 9.48
C ILE A 113 -4.21 -3.06 9.46
N CYS A 114 -4.55 -2.15 10.37
CA CYS A 114 -3.94 -0.83 10.47
C CYS A 114 -3.38 -0.64 11.89
N HIS A 115 -2.21 -0.04 11.99
CA HIS A 115 -1.64 0.43 13.25
C HIS A 115 -1.10 1.83 13.05
N THR A 116 -1.41 2.73 13.99
CA THR A 116 -0.98 4.13 13.93
C THR A 116 -0.65 4.64 15.31
N HIS A 117 0.50 5.32 15.48
CA HIS A 117 0.89 5.87 16.78
C HIS A 117 0.01 7.02 17.24
N THR A 118 -0.52 7.78 16.29
CA THR A 118 -1.46 8.87 16.53
C THR A 118 -2.69 8.68 15.65
N PRO A 119 -3.90 9.09 16.09
CA PRO A 119 -5.09 9.02 15.26
C PRO A 119 -4.88 9.74 13.92
N VAL A 120 -5.20 9.06 12.82
CA VAL A 120 -5.14 9.62 11.46
C VAL A 120 -6.51 9.57 10.78
N PRO A 121 -6.78 10.45 9.79
CA PRO A 121 -7.98 10.36 8.99
C PRO A 121 -8.02 9.07 8.16
N ILE A 122 -9.22 8.52 7.96
CA ILE A 122 -9.43 7.35 7.08
C ILE A 122 -8.85 7.55 5.67
N ALA A 123 -8.87 8.77 5.14
CA ALA A 123 -8.29 9.09 3.84
C ALA A 123 -6.80 8.76 3.76
N GLU A 124 -6.06 8.90 4.86
CA GLU A 124 -4.64 8.56 4.94
C GLU A 124 -4.44 7.03 4.92
N LEU A 125 -5.25 6.28 5.68
CA LEU A 125 -5.23 4.82 5.66
C LEU A 125 -5.54 4.27 4.25
N VAL A 126 -6.54 4.86 3.58
CA VAL A 126 -6.93 4.52 2.20
C VAL A 126 -5.82 4.85 1.20
N ARG A 127 -5.12 5.98 1.39
CA ARG A 127 -3.98 6.36 0.56
C ARG A 127 -2.88 5.31 0.66
N VAL A 128 -2.51 4.91 1.88
CA VAL A 128 -1.47 3.91 2.14
C VAL A 128 -1.88 2.53 1.60
N ALA A 129 -3.11 2.08 1.85
CA ALA A 129 -3.64 0.83 1.28
C ALA A 129 -3.60 0.85 -0.26
N GLY A 130 -3.88 2.00 -0.87
CA GLY A 130 -3.83 2.22 -2.31
C GLY A 130 -2.41 2.15 -2.91
N CYS A 131 -1.39 2.49 -2.13
CA CYS A 131 0.02 2.42 -2.54
C CYS A 131 0.49 0.98 -2.79
N ARG A 132 -0.13 -0.02 -2.13
CA ARG A 132 0.19 -1.45 -2.33
C ARG A 132 0.12 -1.86 -3.80
N TRP A 133 -0.77 -1.27 -4.60
CA TRP A 133 -0.83 -1.57 -6.03
C TRP A 133 0.45 -1.15 -6.79
N GLY A 134 1.04 -0.02 -6.41
CA GLY A 134 2.28 0.46 -7.04
C GLY A 134 3.44 -0.50 -6.83
N VAL A 135 3.40 -1.33 -5.78
CA VAL A 135 4.42 -2.35 -5.50
C VAL A 135 4.45 -3.39 -6.63
N GLU A 136 3.30 -3.93 -7.03
CA GLU A 136 3.22 -4.90 -8.14
C GLU A 136 3.69 -4.27 -9.46
N GLU A 137 3.24 -3.04 -9.76
CA GLU A 137 3.70 -2.32 -10.95
C GLU A 137 5.22 -2.10 -10.93
N THR A 138 5.80 -1.81 -9.78
CA THR A 138 7.26 -1.64 -9.61
C THR A 138 8.00 -2.96 -9.82
N PHE A 139 7.48 -4.08 -9.30
CA PHE A 139 8.08 -5.40 -9.53
C PHE A 139 8.01 -5.80 -11.01
N GLN A 140 6.86 -5.60 -11.67
CA GLN A 140 6.73 -5.88 -13.10
C GLN A 140 7.67 -5.00 -13.93
N PHE A 141 7.78 -3.72 -13.59
CA PHE A 141 8.76 -2.81 -14.20
C PHE A 141 10.20 -3.32 -14.01
N ALA A 142 10.59 -3.69 -12.78
CA ALA A 142 11.95 -4.15 -12.51
C ALA A 142 12.28 -5.47 -13.24
N LYS A 143 11.33 -6.41 -13.34
CA LYS A 143 11.49 -7.63 -14.13
C LYS A 143 11.76 -7.32 -15.60
N ASN A 144 10.88 -6.51 -16.20
CA ASN A 144 10.94 -6.20 -17.63
C ASN A 144 12.16 -5.35 -18.01
N GLU A 145 12.44 -4.29 -17.24
CA GLU A 145 13.43 -3.28 -17.63
C GLU A 145 14.83 -3.54 -17.07
N THR A 146 14.93 -4.28 -15.96
CA THR A 146 16.22 -4.50 -15.26
C THR A 146 16.58 -5.96 -15.07
N GLY A 147 15.77 -6.88 -15.60
CA GLY A 147 16.04 -8.31 -15.51
C GLY A 147 16.02 -8.82 -14.07
N MET A 148 15.13 -8.29 -13.23
CA MET A 148 15.06 -8.66 -11.82
C MET A 148 14.88 -10.18 -11.63
N ASP A 149 14.15 -10.85 -12.52
CA ASP A 149 13.95 -12.30 -12.57
C ASP A 149 14.78 -13.00 -13.68
N HIS A 150 15.59 -12.26 -14.43
CA HIS A 150 16.46 -12.79 -15.48
C HIS A 150 17.84 -13.19 -14.92
N TYR A 151 17.86 -14.14 -13.98
CA TYR A 151 19.09 -14.71 -13.43
C TYR A 151 19.06 -16.24 -13.39
N GLN A 152 20.23 -16.87 -13.46
CA GLN A 152 20.39 -18.33 -13.32
C GLN A 152 21.25 -18.72 -12.10
N VAL A 153 21.47 -17.76 -11.19
CA VAL A 153 22.29 -17.98 -10.00
C VAL A 153 21.63 -18.96 -9.04
N ARG A 154 22.45 -19.79 -8.38
CA ARG A 154 21.99 -20.84 -7.44
C ARG A 154 22.46 -20.64 -6.00
N LYS A 155 23.28 -19.62 -5.74
CA LYS A 155 23.79 -19.27 -4.41
C LYS A 155 23.07 -18.04 -3.88
N TYR A 156 22.76 -18.04 -2.58
CA TYR A 156 22.09 -16.92 -1.91
C TYR A 156 22.83 -15.60 -2.12
N ASP A 157 24.15 -15.56 -1.91
CA ASP A 157 24.92 -14.31 -2.07
C ASP A 157 24.90 -13.78 -3.50
N ALA A 158 24.94 -14.68 -4.49
CA ALA A 158 24.87 -14.31 -5.90
C ALA A 158 23.49 -13.75 -6.25
N TRP A 159 22.43 -14.38 -5.74
CA TRP A 159 21.05 -13.90 -5.86
C TRP A 159 20.87 -12.53 -5.19
N TYR A 160 21.34 -12.37 -3.95
CA TYR A 160 21.21 -11.14 -3.19
C TYR A 160 21.90 -9.96 -3.88
N ARG A 161 23.10 -10.17 -4.43
CA ARG A 161 23.82 -9.17 -5.24
C ARG A 161 23.05 -8.80 -6.49
N HIS A 162 22.53 -9.78 -7.23
CA HIS A 162 21.74 -9.55 -8.45
C HIS A 162 20.48 -8.71 -8.15
N ILE A 163 19.69 -9.12 -7.17
CA ILE A 163 18.46 -8.41 -6.79
C ILE A 163 18.77 -6.98 -6.34
N THR A 164 19.84 -6.78 -5.57
CA THR A 164 20.24 -5.44 -5.13
C THR A 164 20.60 -4.54 -6.31
N LEU A 165 21.38 -5.04 -7.28
CA LEU A 165 21.76 -4.27 -8.47
C LEU A 165 20.55 -4.00 -9.39
N ALA A 166 19.67 -4.97 -9.58
CA ALA A 166 18.44 -4.79 -10.37
C ALA A 166 17.52 -3.74 -9.74
N MET A 167 17.31 -3.79 -8.42
CA MET A 167 16.53 -2.79 -7.70
C MET A 167 17.15 -1.39 -7.78
N LEU A 168 18.48 -1.28 -7.69
CA LEU A 168 19.19 0.00 -7.87
C LEU A 168 18.99 0.57 -9.27
N ALA A 169 19.13 -0.27 -10.31
CA ALA A 169 18.89 0.14 -11.69
C ALA A 169 17.42 0.57 -11.90
N ALA A 170 16.47 -0.16 -11.32
CA ALA A 170 15.04 0.15 -11.42
C ALA A 170 14.73 1.50 -10.76
N ALA A 171 15.30 1.76 -9.58
CA ALA A 171 15.17 3.03 -8.89
C ALA A 171 15.76 4.19 -9.73
N PHE A 172 16.95 4.00 -10.32
CA PHE A 172 17.57 4.97 -11.20
C PHE A 172 16.68 5.32 -12.41
N LEU A 173 16.12 4.32 -13.09
CA LEU A 173 15.23 4.54 -14.22
C LEU A 173 13.93 5.23 -13.80
N ALA A 174 13.34 4.84 -12.67
CA ALA A 174 12.12 5.45 -12.14
C ALA A 174 12.32 6.94 -11.81
N VAL A 175 13.41 7.28 -11.13
CA VAL A 175 13.77 8.67 -10.78
C VAL A 175 14.05 9.50 -12.04
N THR A 176 14.79 8.94 -13.00
CA THR A 176 15.09 9.62 -14.27
C THR A 176 13.81 9.89 -15.05
N ALA A 177 12.95 8.88 -15.22
CA ALA A 177 11.67 9.04 -15.91
C ALA A 177 10.74 10.05 -15.21
N TYR A 178 10.72 10.07 -13.87
CA TYR A 178 9.96 11.07 -13.12
C TYR A 178 10.50 12.49 -13.35
N THR A 179 11.82 12.67 -13.30
CA THR A 179 12.48 13.97 -13.52
C THR A 179 12.18 14.51 -14.91
N GLU A 180 12.26 13.67 -15.94
CA GLU A 180 11.93 14.07 -17.32
C GLU A 180 10.45 14.41 -17.49
N ARG A 181 9.53 13.65 -16.89
CA ARG A 181 8.09 14.01 -16.90
C ARG A 181 7.82 15.37 -16.28
N ILE A 182 8.48 15.71 -15.17
CA ILE A 182 8.33 17.04 -14.55
C ILE A 182 8.87 18.13 -15.46
N ARG A 183 10.04 17.91 -16.09
CA ARG A 183 10.62 18.85 -17.07
C ARG A 183 9.65 19.12 -18.21
N ASP A 184 9.10 18.07 -18.82
CA ASP A 184 8.11 18.18 -19.90
C ASP A 184 6.84 18.91 -19.46
N HIS A 185 6.30 18.61 -18.28
CA HIS A 185 5.13 19.29 -17.75
C HIS A 185 5.39 20.77 -17.48
N THR A 186 6.56 21.11 -16.96
CA THR A 186 6.97 22.49 -16.70
C THR A 186 7.15 23.25 -18.02
N PHE A 187 7.77 22.63 -19.02
CA PHE A 187 7.93 23.18 -20.36
C PHE A 187 6.58 23.46 -21.03
N LYS A 188 5.64 22.50 -20.98
CA LYS A 188 4.29 22.67 -21.53
C LYS A 188 3.48 23.77 -20.84
N LYS A 189 3.70 24.01 -19.55
CA LYS A 189 3.01 25.05 -18.78
C LYS A 189 3.57 26.46 -19.04
N GLY A 190 4.82 26.56 -19.51
CA GLY A 190 5.49 27.82 -19.86
C GLY A 190 5.24 28.33 -21.28
N LEU A 191 4.59 27.53 -22.13
CA LEU A 191 4.21 27.95 -23.49
C LEU A 191 3.02 28.92 -23.45
N PRO A 192 3.07 30.07 -24.15
CA PRO A 192 1.94 30.99 -24.22
C PRO A 192 0.74 30.32 -24.90
N GLN A 193 -0.44 30.44 -24.29
CA GLN A 193 -1.68 29.93 -24.85
C GLN A 193 -1.96 30.63 -26.18
N PRO A 194 -2.30 29.90 -27.26
CA PRO A 194 -2.65 30.52 -28.53
C PRO A 194 -3.87 31.42 -28.32
N LYS A 195 -3.72 32.71 -28.66
CA LYS A 195 -4.82 33.67 -28.63
C LYS A 195 -5.90 33.17 -29.59
N THR A 196 -7.05 32.81 -29.05
CA THR A 196 -8.26 32.56 -29.83
C THR A 196 -8.72 33.88 -30.45
N SER A 197 -8.45 34.05 -31.74
CA SER A 197 -9.01 35.12 -32.56
C SER A 197 -10.53 34.97 -32.60
N THR A 198 -11.23 36.05 -32.28
CA THR A 198 -12.71 36.17 -32.29
C THR A 198 -13.24 36.36 -33.70
#